data_AF-X1FLH8-F1
#
_entry.id   AF-X1FLH8-F1
#
_cell.length_a   1.000
_cell.length_b   1.000
_cell.length_c   1.000
_cell.angle_alpha   90.00
_cell.angle_beta   90.00
_cell.angle_gamma   90.00
#
_symmetry.space_group_name_H-M   'P 1'
#
loop_
_entity.id
_entity.type
_entity.pdbx_description
1 polymer ?
#
loop_
_entity_poly.entity_id
_entity_poly.type
_entity_poly.pdbx_seq_one_letter_code
_entity_poly.pdbx_strand_id
1 'polypeptide(L)'
;DAGYDDVIYFGSEANTVEALFAKVAAGGLLNIVLCGGKFGRDVVTMVGRVHYGGARYVGTTGWDPAESMEVIPEADEIRPGDKINIIGAGGPMGMMHVVRDICQGIEGVSIFAGDLDDNRLATLTRIAAPLAKKNGVKYETYNPTKGEIVESFDYTVLMVPVPDLVAASVRSAAERGIINIFAGIAATVTGEIDLDAYIEKRLYFIGTSGSTLDDMKRMLEKAESGRLDTNVSVAAISGLEGATEGIRAVESRSIAGKIIVYPRCRGLGLVRLEELNVKMPEVSECLNNGLWNNAAEKTLVEMYQNS
;
A
#
# COMPACT_ATOMS: atom_id res chain seq x y z
N ASP A 1 -11.62 -12.81 25.14
CA ASP A 1 -10.38 -12.18 24.66
C ASP A 1 -10.68 -10.81 24.08
N ALA A 2 -9.67 -9.96 23.90
CA ALA A 2 -9.78 -8.51 23.62
C ALA A 2 -10.45 -7.68 24.75
N GLY A 3 -10.04 -7.93 26.01
CA GLY A 3 -10.68 -7.34 27.19
C GLY A 3 -10.01 -6.09 27.76
N TYR A 4 -8.87 -5.67 27.21
CA TYR A 4 -8.09 -4.54 27.70
C TYR A 4 -7.83 -3.55 26.58
N ASP A 5 -8.07 -2.27 26.85
CA ASP A 5 -7.80 -1.18 25.90
C ASP A 5 -6.31 -1.16 25.55
N ASP A 6 -5.43 -1.18 26.55
CA ASP A 6 -3.99 -1.25 26.37
C ASP A 6 -3.37 -2.31 27.30
N VAL A 7 -2.23 -2.85 26.90
CA VAL A 7 -1.46 -3.85 27.65
C VAL A 7 0.00 -3.41 27.71
N ILE A 8 0.57 -3.36 28.91
CA ILE A 8 2.01 -3.15 29.11
C ILE A 8 2.60 -4.44 29.66
N TYR A 9 3.62 -4.96 29.00
CA TYR A 9 4.29 -6.20 29.35
C TYR A 9 5.75 -5.95 29.69
N PHE A 10 6.14 -6.24 30.93
CA PHE A 10 7.55 -6.26 31.36
C PHE A 10 8.07 -7.69 31.30
N GLY A 11 8.94 -7.96 30.33
CA GLY A 11 9.57 -9.27 30.16
C GLY A 11 9.95 -9.59 28.72
N SER A 12 10.69 -10.68 28.55
CA SER A 12 11.21 -11.15 27.26
C SER A 12 10.86 -12.62 26.98
N GLU A 13 9.81 -13.15 27.61
CA GLU A 13 9.29 -14.50 27.33
C GLU A 13 8.38 -14.49 26.10
N ALA A 14 8.79 -15.19 25.03
CA ALA A 14 8.09 -15.18 23.74
C ALA A 14 6.66 -15.74 23.85
N ASN A 15 6.47 -16.87 24.53
CA ASN A 15 5.15 -17.48 24.69
C ASN A 15 4.17 -16.58 25.45
N THR A 16 4.69 -15.74 26.35
CA THR A 16 3.88 -14.78 27.11
C THR A 16 3.38 -13.67 26.19
N VAL A 17 4.27 -13.03 25.41
CA VAL A 17 3.85 -11.96 24.49
C VAL A 17 2.90 -12.46 23.39
N GLU A 18 3.11 -13.69 22.89
CA GLU A 18 2.22 -14.33 21.90
C GLU A 18 0.78 -14.42 22.42
N ALA A 19 0.60 -14.80 23.69
CA ALA A 19 -0.70 -14.86 24.33
C ALA A 19 -1.32 -13.47 24.58
N LEU A 20 -0.49 -12.44 24.78
CA LEU A 20 -0.95 -11.08 25.10
C LEU A 20 -1.55 -10.35 23.89
N PHE A 21 -1.12 -10.63 22.65
CA PHE A 21 -1.75 -10.05 21.46
C PHE A 21 -3.26 -10.25 21.42
N ALA A 22 -3.74 -11.42 21.86
CA ALA A 22 -5.18 -11.73 21.90
C ALA A 22 -5.94 -10.90 22.94
N LYS A 23 -5.26 -10.36 23.95
CA LYS A 23 -5.87 -9.62 25.07
C LYS A 23 -6.12 -8.14 24.77
N VAL A 24 -5.39 -7.58 23.80
CA VAL A 24 -5.52 -6.19 23.35
C VAL A 24 -6.81 -5.99 22.55
N ALA A 25 -7.56 -4.95 22.89
CA ALA A 25 -8.78 -4.53 22.21
C ALA A 25 -8.49 -3.90 20.83
N ALA A 26 -9.53 -3.69 20.03
CA ALA A 26 -9.40 -2.94 18.77
C ALA A 26 -8.98 -1.49 19.07
N GLY A 27 -8.00 -0.97 18.33
CA GLY A 27 -7.36 0.34 18.56
C GLY A 27 -6.32 0.35 19.69
N GLY A 28 -6.19 -0.77 20.41
CA GLY A 28 -5.36 -0.90 21.59
C GLY A 28 -3.86 -0.96 21.32
N LEU A 29 -3.09 -0.60 22.35
CA LEU A 29 -1.63 -0.64 22.35
C LEU A 29 -1.13 -1.85 23.14
N LEU A 30 -0.24 -2.64 22.54
CA LEU A 30 0.66 -3.53 23.28
C LEU A 30 2.04 -2.87 23.38
N ASN A 31 2.47 -2.57 24.61
CA ASN A 31 3.79 -2.03 24.89
C ASN A 31 4.67 -3.11 25.56
N ILE A 32 5.74 -3.51 24.88
CA ILE A 32 6.67 -4.55 25.29
C ILE A 32 7.94 -3.90 25.87
N VAL A 33 8.20 -4.11 27.16
CA VAL A 33 9.37 -3.62 27.87
C VAL A 33 10.30 -4.80 28.15
N LEU A 34 11.35 -4.96 27.34
CA LEU A 34 12.20 -6.15 27.39
C LEU A 34 13.09 -6.22 28.64
N CYS A 35 13.29 -5.10 29.35
CA CYS A 35 14.08 -5.07 30.59
C CYS A 35 15.52 -5.58 30.39
N GLY A 36 16.14 -5.25 29.25
CA GLY A 36 17.46 -5.74 28.85
C GLY A 36 17.49 -7.17 28.31
N GLY A 37 16.35 -7.87 28.26
CA GLY A 37 16.20 -9.19 27.66
C GLY A 37 16.03 -9.17 26.14
N LYS A 38 15.91 -10.37 25.56
CA LYS A 38 15.57 -10.62 24.14
C LYS A 38 14.70 -11.87 24.07
N PHE A 39 13.82 -11.96 23.08
CA PHE A 39 13.03 -13.16 22.82
C PHE A 39 13.89 -14.30 22.27
N GLY A 40 14.91 -13.98 21.47
CA GLY A 40 15.87 -14.94 20.91
C GLY A 40 15.30 -15.84 19.81
N ARG A 41 14.09 -15.56 19.33
CA ARG A 41 13.42 -16.19 18.20
C ARG A 41 12.35 -15.27 17.62
N ASP A 42 11.90 -15.57 16.40
CA ASP A 42 10.71 -14.96 15.83
C ASP A 42 9.49 -15.27 16.70
N VAL A 43 8.61 -14.28 16.85
CA VAL A 43 7.42 -14.30 17.71
C VAL A 43 6.17 -14.33 16.86
N VAL A 44 5.23 -15.23 17.19
CA VAL A 44 3.93 -15.31 16.51
C VAL A 44 3.08 -14.08 16.85
N THR A 45 3.08 -13.13 15.93
CA THR A 45 2.49 -11.79 16.09
C THR A 45 1.17 -11.70 15.36
N MET A 46 0.15 -11.08 15.95
CA MET A 46 -1.16 -10.86 15.33
C MET A 46 -1.15 -9.71 14.30
N VAL A 47 -0.29 -9.81 13.28
CA VAL A 47 -0.08 -8.74 12.26
C VAL A 47 -1.36 -8.32 11.54
N GLY A 48 -2.32 -9.23 11.31
CA GLY A 48 -3.60 -8.89 10.68
C GLY A 48 -4.46 -7.93 11.51
N ARG A 49 -4.25 -7.86 12.84
CA ARG A 49 -4.96 -6.91 13.71
C ARG A 49 -4.45 -5.49 13.59
N VAL A 50 -3.29 -5.26 12.96
CA VAL A 50 -2.81 -3.89 12.68
C VAL A 50 -3.73 -3.21 11.66
N HIS A 51 -4.01 -3.88 10.53
CA HIS A 51 -4.81 -3.28 9.44
C HIS A 51 -6.30 -3.13 9.78
N TYR A 52 -6.99 -4.22 10.15
CA TYR A 52 -8.43 -4.17 10.41
C TYR A 52 -8.79 -3.92 11.87
N GLY A 53 -7.87 -4.16 12.80
CA GLY A 53 -8.09 -3.99 14.23
C GLY A 53 -7.54 -2.69 14.80
N GLY A 54 -6.73 -1.93 14.04
CA GLY A 54 -6.03 -0.74 14.53
C GLY A 54 -5.11 -1.02 15.73
N ALA A 55 -4.70 -2.29 15.91
CA ALA A 55 -3.84 -2.66 17.02
C ALA A 55 -2.44 -2.10 16.79
N ARG A 56 -1.85 -1.53 17.84
CA ARG A 56 -0.53 -0.89 17.81
C ARG A 56 0.42 -1.68 18.67
N TYR A 57 1.61 -1.97 18.15
CA TYR A 57 2.64 -2.72 18.87
C TYR A 57 3.89 -1.85 18.97
N VAL A 58 4.34 -1.62 20.20
CA VAL A 58 5.56 -0.85 20.48
C VAL A 58 6.40 -1.61 21.50
N GLY A 59 7.67 -1.27 21.58
CA GLY A 59 8.49 -1.78 22.66
C GLY A 59 9.79 -1.03 22.84
N THR A 60 10.45 -1.30 23.96
CA THR A 60 11.78 -0.82 24.28
C THR A 60 12.67 -1.97 24.77
N THR A 61 13.96 -1.87 24.50
CA THR A 61 14.99 -2.73 25.09
C THR A 61 15.28 -2.37 26.55
N GLY A 62 14.88 -1.16 26.98
CA GLY A 62 15.09 -0.61 28.32
C GLY A 62 14.09 -1.08 29.36
N TRP A 63 13.91 -0.26 30.40
CA TRP A 63 13.08 -0.54 31.56
C TRP A 63 11.89 0.42 31.71
N ASP A 64 11.86 1.51 30.93
CA ASP A 64 10.80 2.50 31.00
C ASP A 64 9.84 2.34 29.82
N PRO A 65 8.55 1.99 30.06
CA PRO A 65 7.56 1.89 28.99
C PRO A 65 7.34 3.21 28.23
N ALA A 66 7.68 4.37 28.79
CA ALA A 66 7.52 5.65 28.11
C ALA A 66 8.44 5.77 26.88
N GLU A 67 9.64 5.16 26.90
CA GLU A 67 10.62 5.24 25.81
C GLU A 67 10.05 4.77 24.47
N SER A 68 9.23 3.73 24.48
CA SER A 68 8.60 3.17 23.28
C SER A 68 7.42 4.01 22.79
N MET A 69 6.75 4.74 23.69
CA MET A 69 5.64 5.62 23.35
C MET A 69 6.13 6.94 22.74
N GLU A 70 7.27 7.46 23.20
CA GLU A 70 7.90 8.68 22.66
C GLU A 70 8.31 8.57 21.19
N VAL A 71 8.51 7.34 20.70
CA VAL A 71 8.96 7.08 19.33
C VAL A 71 7.82 6.69 18.39
N ILE A 72 6.58 6.62 18.88
CA ILE A 72 5.40 6.45 18.04
C ILE A 72 5.36 7.62 17.04
N PRO A 73 5.31 7.37 15.72
CA PRO A 73 5.22 8.42 14.74
C PRO A 73 3.98 9.31 14.95
N GLU A 74 4.16 10.63 14.89
CA GLU A 74 3.05 11.59 14.92
C GLU A 74 2.11 11.45 13.71
N ALA A 75 2.68 11.02 12.57
CA ALA A 75 1.98 10.77 11.32
C ALA A 75 2.46 9.47 10.69
N ASP A 76 1.59 8.88 9.88
CA ASP A 76 1.77 7.64 9.13
C ASP A 76 2.33 7.87 7.71
N GLU A 77 2.91 9.07 7.49
CA GLU A 77 3.40 9.58 6.21
C GLU A 77 4.90 9.38 6.01
N ILE A 78 5.31 9.40 4.74
CA ILE A 78 6.72 9.46 4.33
C ILE A 78 7.38 10.78 4.81
N ARG A 79 8.68 10.74 5.05
CA ARG A 79 9.48 11.82 5.63
C ARG A 79 10.59 12.26 4.67
N PRO A 80 11.15 13.47 4.86
CA PRO A 80 12.29 13.92 4.08
C PRO A 80 13.46 12.94 4.14
N GLY A 81 13.98 12.57 2.97
CA GLY A 81 15.10 11.64 2.84
C GLY A 81 14.75 10.14 2.88
N ASP A 82 13.48 9.77 3.06
CA ASP A 82 13.09 8.36 3.18
C ASP A 82 13.46 7.53 1.93
N LYS A 83 14.05 6.36 2.17
CA LYS A 83 14.07 5.26 1.21
C LYS A 83 12.78 4.45 1.34
N ILE A 84 11.92 4.56 0.35
CA ILE A 84 10.57 4.01 0.32
C ILE A 84 10.57 2.74 -0.51
N ASN A 85 10.13 1.62 0.08
CA ASN A 85 9.89 0.37 -0.64
C ASN A 85 8.40 0.09 -0.80
N ILE A 86 7.95 -0.18 -2.03
CA ILE A 86 6.55 -0.50 -2.32
C ILE A 86 6.52 -1.92 -2.89
N ILE A 87 6.02 -2.86 -2.09
CA ILE A 87 5.91 -4.28 -2.44
C ILE A 87 4.56 -4.55 -3.09
N GLY A 88 4.56 -5.11 -4.30
CA GLY A 88 3.36 -5.25 -5.14
C GLY A 88 3.04 -3.96 -5.91
N ALA A 89 4.08 -3.20 -6.28
CA ALA A 89 3.98 -1.90 -6.91
C ALA A 89 3.32 -1.93 -8.30
N GLY A 90 3.38 -3.05 -9.01
CA GLY A 90 2.81 -3.20 -10.35
C GLY A 90 1.28 -3.37 -10.35
N GLY A 91 0.67 -3.63 -9.19
CA GLY A 91 -0.78 -3.65 -9.05
C GLY A 91 -1.41 -2.25 -9.06
N PRO A 92 -2.76 -2.14 -9.18
CA PRO A 92 -3.43 -0.84 -9.27
C PRO A 92 -3.16 0.06 -8.05
N MET A 93 -3.25 -0.52 -6.84
CA MET A 93 -2.99 0.22 -5.59
C MET A 93 -1.50 0.54 -5.42
N GLY A 94 -0.62 -0.40 -5.76
CA GLY A 94 0.83 -0.16 -5.73
C GLY A 94 1.26 0.98 -6.64
N MET A 95 0.72 1.02 -7.86
CA MET A 95 0.93 2.10 -8.82
C MET A 95 0.47 3.44 -8.25
N MET A 96 -0.70 3.48 -7.61
CA MET A 96 -1.20 4.70 -6.98
C MET A 96 -0.30 5.17 -5.84
N HIS A 97 0.24 4.27 -5.00
CA HIS A 97 1.21 4.63 -3.97
C HIS A 97 2.51 5.18 -4.56
N VAL A 98 3.06 4.53 -5.60
CA VAL A 98 4.26 5.01 -6.30
C VAL A 98 4.03 6.43 -6.84
N VAL A 99 2.94 6.65 -7.55
CA VAL A 99 2.61 7.96 -8.13
C VAL A 99 2.36 9.00 -7.04
N ARG A 100 1.65 8.64 -5.97
CA ARG A 100 1.39 9.51 -4.82
C ARG A 100 2.70 9.98 -4.18
N ASP A 101 3.60 9.06 -3.87
CA ASP A 101 4.82 9.35 -3.14
C ASP A 101 5.80 10.18 -4.00
N ILE A 102 5.86 9.92 -5.32
CA ILE A 102 6.59 10.76 -6.28
C ILE A 102 6.05 12.21 -6.30
N CYS A 103 4.73 12.36 -6.28
CA CYS A 103 4.07 13.65 -6.45
C CYS A 103 3.81 14.38 -5.13
N GLN A 104 4.18 13.79 -3.98
CA GLN A 104 3.88 14.36 -2.66
C GLN A 104 4.68 15.63 -2.36
N GLY A 105 5.83 15.82 -3.03
CA GLY A 105 6.70 16.98 -2.85
C GLY A 105 7.59 16.92 -1.61
N ILE A 106 7.80 15.72 -1.06
CA ILE A 106 8.71 15.50 0.07
C ILE A 106 10.14 15.41 -0.47
N GLU A 107 11.03 16.21 0.11
CA GLU A 107 12.39 16.35 -0.39
C GLU A 107 13.24 15.11 -0.14
N GLY A 108 14.09 14.76 -1.11
CA GLY A 108 15.14 13.75 -0.93
C GLY A 108 14.68 12.28 -0.90
N VAL A 109 13.40 12.00 -1.13
CA VAL A 109 12.89 10.62 -1.10
C VAL A 109 13.38 9.78 -2.29
N SER A 110 13.53 8.48 -2.06
CA SER A 110 13.88 7.49 -3.08
C SER A 110 12.88 6.34 -3.08
N ILE A 111 12.35 5.98 -4.24
CA ILE A 111 11.29 4.97 -4.37
C ILE A 111 11.83 3.73 -5.06
N PHE A 112 11.59 2.59 -4.41
CA PHE A 112 11.87 1.25 -4.90
C PHE A 112 10.55 0.51 -5.09
N ALA A 113 10.23 0.15 -6.32
CA ALA A 113 8.97 -0.47 -6.71
C ALA A 113 9.19 -1.95 -7.04
N GLY A 114 8.75 -2.83 -6.14
CA GLY A 114 8.90 -4.27 -6.25
C GLY A 114 7.64 -4.96 -6.78
N ASP A 115 7.78 -5.83 -7.78
CA ASP A 115 6.71 -6.73 -8.24
C ASP A 115 7.30 -8.01 -8.86
N LEU A 116 6.54 -9.10 -8.87
CA LEU A 116 6.97 -10.38 -9.46
C LEU A 116 6.82 -10.41 -10.99
N ASP A 117 5.96 -9.54 -11.53
CA ASP A 117 5.63 -9.49 -12.95
C ASP A 117 6.32 -8.30 -13.64
N ASP A 118 7.29 -8.59 -14.51
CA ASP A 118 8.04 -7.56 -15.22
C ASP A 118 7.18 -6.74 -16.19
N ASN A 119 6.08 -7.30 -16.72
CA ASN A 119 5.19 -6.55 -17.61
C ASN A 119 4.45 -5.47 -16.83
N ARG A 120 4.09 -5.77 -15.57
CA ARG A 120 3.51 -4.77 -14.66
C ARG A 120 4.54 -3.72 -14.28
N LEU A 121 5.79 -4.11 -13.99
CA LEU A 121 6.88 -3.17 -13.74
C LEU A 121 7.16 -2.27 -14.95
N ALA A 122 7.16 -2.82 -16.16
CA ALA A 122 7.35 -2.04 -17.39
C ALA A 122 6.21 -1.03 -17.60
N THR A 123 4.97 -1.43 -17.31
CA THR A 123 3.79 -0.55 -17.38
C THR A 123 3.88 0.56 -16.33
N LEU A 124 4.20 0.22 -15.09
CA LEU A 124 4.43 1.17 -14.01
C LEU A 124 5.52 2.18 -14.38
N THR A 125 6.67 1.71 -14.86
CA THR A 125 7.81 2.57 -15.23
C THR A 125 7.46 3.57 -16.32
N ARG A 126 6.61 3.21 -17.30
CA ARG A 126 6.13 4.13 -18.33
C ARG A 126 5.40 5.34 -17.76
N ILE A 127 4.73 5.15 -16.62
CA ILE A 127 3.96 6.19 -15.91
C ILE A 127 4.84 6.92 -14.89
N ALA A 128 5.53 6.16 -14.04
CA ALA A 128 6.26 6.68 -12.89
C ALA A 128 7.57 7.38 -13.25
N ALA A 129 8.34 6.88 -14.23
CA ALA A 129 9.65 7.46 -14.52
C ALA A 129 9.60 8.91 -15.03
N PRO A 130 8.68 9.31 -15.92
CA PRO A 130 8.50 10.72 -16.28
C PRO A 130 8.12 11.61 -15.09
N LEU A 131 7.26 11.11 -14.19
CA LEU A 131 6.86 11.84 -12.99
C LEU A 131 8.02 11.98 -12.00
N ALA A 132 8.78 10.91 -11.77
CA ALA A 132 9.95 10.90 -10.91
C ALA A 132 11.01 11.90 -11.40
N LYS A 133 11.30 11.90 -12.71
CA LYS A 133 12.20 12.89 -13.34
C LYS A 133 11.70 14.32 -13.17
N LYS A 134 10.40 14.56 -13.38
CA LYS A 134 9.78 15.89 -13.23
C LYS A 134 9.88 16.41 -11.80
N ASN A 135 9.71 15.54 -10.81
CA ASN A 135 9.69 15.90 -9.39
C ASN A 135 11.06 15.73 -8.69
N GLY A 136 12.10 15.32 -9.41
CA GLY A 136 13.45 15.13 -8.84
C GLY A 136 13.55 13.95 -7.85
N VAL A 137 12.70 12.95 -7.98
CA VAL A 137 12.65 11.77 -7.10
C VAL A 137 13.43 10.62 -7.72
N LYS A 138 14.27 9.92 -6.95
CA LYS A 138 14.91 8.69 -7.41
C LYS A 138 13.84 7.59 -7.50
N TYR A 139 13.77 6.91 -8.64
CA TYR A 139 12.81 5.82 -8.86
C TYR A 139 13.53 4.61 -9.49
N GLU A 140 13.33 3.45 -8.89
CA GLU A 140 13.91 2.18 -9.31
C GLU A 140 12.88 1.06 -9.18
N THR A 141 12.83 0.15 -10.17
CA THR A 141 12.00 -1.06 -10.10
C THR A 141 12.86 -2.29 -9.88
N TYR A 142 12.32 -3.28 -9.19
CA TYR A 142 12.98 -4.57 -9.05
C TYR A 142 12.00 -5.74 -9.09
N ASN A 143 12.51 -6.88 -9.55
CA ASN A 143 11.85 -8.16 -9.45
C ASN A 143 12.63 -9.03 -8.46
N PRO A 144 12.09 -9.35 -7.27
CA PRO A 144 12.83 -10.07 -6.23
C PRO A 144 13.23 -11.49 -6.65
N THR A 145 12.63 -12.06 -7.71
CA THR A 145 13.06 -13.38 -8.21
C THR A 145 14.30 -13.32 -9.11
N LYS A 146 14.73 -12.13 -9.51
CA LYS A 146 15.82 -11.90 -10.46
C LYS A 146 17.02 -11.19 -9.86
N GLY A 147 16.82 -10.54 -8.72
CA GLY A 147 17.86 -9.86 -7.97
C GLY A 147 17.30 -9.37 -6.66
N GLU A 148 18.08 -9.47 -5.60
CA GLU A 148 17.74 -8.91 -4.31
C GLU A 148 18.14 -7.44 -4.25
N ILE A 149 17.28 -6.61 -3.67
CA ILE A 149 17.70 -5.29 -3.23
C ILE A 149 18.30 -5.42 -1.83
N VAL A 150 19.59 -5.11 -1.72
CA VAL A 150 20.30 -5.02 -0.45
C VAL A 150 20.28 -3.55 -0.02
N GLU A 151 19.13 -3.09 0.47
CA GLU A 151 18.94 -1.75 1.02
C GLU A 151 18.23 -1.83 2.36
N SER A 152 18.39 -0.78 3.16
CA SER A 152 17.54 -0.53 4.34
C SER A 152 16.52 0.54 4.01
N PHE A 153 15.27 0.32 4.38
CA PHE A 153 14.14 1.20 4.03
C PHE A 153 13.56 1.89 5.26
N ASP A 154 13.38 3.20 5.15
CA ASP A 154 12.75 4.04 6.18
C ASP A 154 11.22 3.94 6.14
N TYR A 155 10.66 3.62 4.97
CA TYR A 155 9.23 3.42 4.80
C TYR A 155 8.99 2.22 3.88
N THR A 156 8.18 1.25 4.29
CA THR A 156 7.80 0.12 3.45
C THR A 156 6.28 0.01 3.36
N VAL A 157 5.73 -0.15 2.17
CA VAL A 157 4.29 -0.36 1.94
C VAL A 157 4.05 -1.72 1.32
N LEU A 158 3.19 -2.52 1.96
CA LEU A 158 2.82 -3.85 1.50
C LEU A 158 1.46 -3.82 0.81
N MET A 159 1.44 -4.04 -0.52
CA MET A 159 0.21 -4.20 -1.31
C MET A 159 -0.25 -5.66 -1.42
N VAL A 160 0.54 -6.58 -0.87
CA VAL A 160 0.30 -8.03 -0.95
C VAL A 160 -0.01 -8.57 0.45
N PRO A 161 -1.13 -9.28 0.67
CA PRO A 161 -1.56 -9.72 2.00
C PRO A 161 -0.86 -11.01 2.44
N VAL A 162 0.47 -10.97 2.52
CA VAL A 162 1.32 -12.12 2.88
C VAL A 162 2.14 -11.77 4.14
N PRO A 163 1.91 -12.44 5.28
CA PRO A 163 2.62 -12.17 6.53
C PRO A 163 4.14 -12.27 6.43
N ASP A 164 4.66 -13.20 5.63
CA ASP A 164 6.11 -13.37 5.44
C ASP A 164 6.77 -12.14 4.82
N LEU A 165 6.03 -11.34 4.04
CA LEU A 165 6.52 -10.06 3.51
C LEU A 165 6.59 -8.99 4.61
N VAL A 166 5.68 -9.03 5.58
CA VAL A 166 5.76 -8.16 6.77
C VAL A 166 7.01 -8.51 7.58
N ALA A 167 7.24 -9.80 7.81
CA ALA A 167 8.44 -10.29 8.49
C ALA A 167 9.74 -9.90 7.76
N ALA A 168 9.76 -10.05 6.43
CA ALA A 168 10.89 -9.63 5.61
C ALA A 168 11.12 -8.11 5.69
N SER A 169 10.05 -7.32 5.76
CA SER A 169 10.13 -5.85 5.87
C SER A 169 10.76 -5.41 7.20
N VAL A 170 10.55 -6.14 8.31
CA VAL A 170 11.24 -5.86 9.59
C VAL A 170 12.76 -6.04 9.45
N ARG A 171 13.17 -7.09 8.74
CA ARG A 171 14.60 -7.36 8.51
C ARG A 171 15.27 -6.29 7.66
N SER A 172 14.61 -5.83 6.59
CA SER A 172 15.13 -4.78 5.70
C SER A 172 14.79 -3.34 6.13
N ALA A 173 14.07 -3.14 7.23
CA ALA A 173 13.80 -1.78 7.73
C ALA A 173 15.06 -1.11 8.28
N ALA A 174 15.18 0.18 8.03
CA ALA A 174 16.10 1.09 8.71
C ALA A 174 15.61 1.39 10.15
N GLU A 175 16.46 2.00 10.96
CA GLU A 175 16.08 2.47 12.30
C GLU A 175 14.95 3.51 12.19
N ARG A 176 13.96 3.42 13.09
CA ARG A 176 12.72 4.24 13.11
C ARG A 176 11.87 4.13 11.86
N GLY A 177 12.03 3.03 11.12
CA GLY A 177 11.28 2.75 9.92
C GLY A 177 9.80 2.49 10.17
N ILE A 178 8.95 2.92 9.23
CA ILE A 178 7.52 2.65 9.23
C ILE A 178 7.22 1.53 8.25
N ILE A 179 6.45 0.53 8.69
CA ILE A 179 5.99 -0.57 7.84
C ILE A 179 4.47 -0.49 7.72
N ASN A 180 4.01 -0.05 6.56
CA ASN A 180 2.62 0.09 6.19
C ASN A 180 2.05 -1.20 5.62
N ILE A 181 1.30 -1.90 6.46
CA ILE A 181 0.51 -3.10 6.13
C ILE A 181 -0.79 -2.63 5.48
N PHE A 182 -0.67 -2.09 4.26
CA PHE A 182 -1.82 -1.59 3.51
C PHE A 182 -2.70 -2.72 2.98
N ALA A 183 -2.10 -3.86 2.63
CA ALA A 183 -2.84 -5.03 2.20
C ALA A 183 -3.74 -5.54 3.33
N GLY A 184 -4.98 -5.89 2.97
CA GLY A 184 -5.97 -6.42 3.89
C GLY A 184 -5.65 -7.83 4.38
N ILE A 185 -4.67 -7.96 5.29
CA ILE A 185 -4.40 -9.20 6.01
C ILE A 185 -5.53 -9.38 7.04
N ALA A 186 -6.27 -10.48 6.95
CA ALA A 186 -7.40 -10.75 7.85
C ALA A 186 -6.96 -10.71 9.32
N ALA A 187 -7.80 -10.17 10.20
CA ALA A 187 -7.47 -9.97 11.62
C ALA A 187 -7.13 -11.26 12.40
N THR A 188 -7.51 -12.42 11.87
CA THR A 188 -7.20 -13.74 12.43
C THR A 188 -5.85 -14.29 12.00
N VAL A 189 -5.17 -13.66 11.04
CA VAL A 189 -3.90 -14.11 10.48
C VAL A 189 -2.75 -13.57 11.34
N THR A 190 -1.83 -14.48 11.68
CA THR A 190 -0.58 -14.20 12.38
C THR A 190 0.60 -14.21 11.42
N GLY A 191 1.75 -13.71 11.88
CA GLY A 191 3.04 -13.81 11.20
C GLY A 191 4.16 -14.04 12.21
N GLU A 192 5.20 -14.74 11.80
CA GLU A 192 6.42 -14.90 12.58
C GLU A 192 7.29 -13.65 12.39
N ILE A 193 7.38 -12.82 13.42
CA ILE A 193 8.07 -11.53 13.37
C ILE A 193 9.27 -11.55 14.31
N ASP A 194 10.43 -11.14 13.81
CA ASP A 194 11.60 -10.83 14.63
C ASP A 194 11.31 -9.56 15.46
N LEU A 195 10.66 -9.74 16.62
CA LEU A 195 10.31 -8.64 17.51
C LEU A 195 11.53 -8.03 18.20
N ASP A 196 12.64 -8.78 18.32
CA ASP A 196 13.89 -8.24 18.84
C ASP A 196 14.41 -7.15 17.88
N ALA A 197 14.48 -7.43 16.58
CA ALA A 197 14.85 -6.45 15.57
C ALA A 197 13.82 -5.30 15.45
N TYR A 198 12.52 -5.61 15.53
CA TYR A 198 11.45 -4.60 15.51
C TYR A 198 11.62 -3.57 16.64
N ILE A 199 11.85 -4.05 17.86
CA ILE A 199 12.00 -3.22 19.06
C ILE A 199 13.35 -2.49 19.05
N GLU A 200 14.45 -3.18 18.74
CA GLU A 200 15.79 -2.60 18.71
C GLU A 200 15.90 -1.46 17.70
N LYS A 201 15.31 -1.64 16.51
CA LYS A 201 15.24 -0.60 15.47
C LYS A 201 14.13 0.42 15.70
N ARG A 202 13.29 0.28 16.74
CA ARG A 202 12.15 1.17 17.03
C ARG A 202 11.21 1.33 15.83
N LEU A 203 10.89 0.23 15.18
CA LEU A 203 10.00 0.21 14.03
C LEU A 203 8.56 0.47 14.44
N TYR A 204 7.73 0.83 13.48
CA TYR A 204 6.31 1.02 13.70
C TYR A 204 5.48 0.41 12.59
N PHE A 205 4.62 -0.55 12.93
CA PHE A 205 3.59 -1.03 12.02
C PHE A 205 2.43 -0.04 11.95
N ILE A 206 2.01 0.28 10.73
CA ILE A 206 0.75 0.98 10.47
C ILE A 206 -0.13 0.12 9.57
N GLY A 207 -1.44 0.28 9.70
CA GLY A 207 -2.42 -0.32 8.82
C GLY A 207 -3.69 0.51 8.90
N THR A 208 -4.21 0.89 7.75
CA THR A 208 -5.39 1.74 7.65
C THR A 208 -6.42 1.09 6.76
N SER A 209 -7.68 1.10 7.20
CA SER A 209 -8.80 0.60 6.42
C SER A 209 -9.90 1.65 6.40
N GLY A 210 -10.42 1.93 5.19
CA GLY A 210 -11.40 2.98 4.97
C GLY A 210 -10.78 4.37 4.79
N SER A 211 -11.63 5.37 4.71
CA SER A 211 -11.25 6.78 4.58
C SER A 211 -12.30 7.64 5.26
N THR A 212 -11.85 8.70 5.95
CA THR A 212 -12.76 9.70 6.50
C THR A 212 -13.28 10.61 5.38
N LEU A 213 -14.31 11.40 5.68
CA LEU A 213 -14.78 12.45 4.76
C LEU A 213 -13.68 13.47 4.44
N ASP A 214 -12.83 13.77 5.41
CA ASP A 214 -11.75 14.74 5.22
C ASP A 214 -10.62 14.16 4.36
N ASP A 215 -10.34 12.85 4.47
CA ASP A 215 -9.42 12.17 3.55
C ASP A 215 -9.93 12.24 2.11
N MET A 216 -11.22 11.97 1.90
CA MET A 216 -11.85 12.05 0.58
C MET A 216 -11.78 13.46 0.00
N LYS A 217 -12.06 14.51 0.80
CA LYS A 217 -11.93 15.91 0.35
C LYS A 217 -10.49 16.27 -0.02
N ARG A 218 -9.51 15.88 0.81
CA ARG A 218 -8.09 16.13 0.52
C ARG A 218 -7.62 15.45 -0.76
N MET A 219 -8.10 14.22 -1.03
CA MET A 219 -7.79 13.53 -2.27
C MET A 219 -8.46 14.19 -3.47
N LEU A 220 -9.71 14.65 -3.33
CA LEU A 220 -10.42 15.39 -4.38
C LEU A 220 -9.68 16.67 -4.76
N GLU A 221 -9.27 17.49 -3.79
CA GLU A 221 -8.50 18.71 -4.04
C GLU A 221 -7.20 18.46 -4.79
N LYS A 222 -6.49 17.35 -4.49
CA LYS A 222 -5.25 16.96 -5.19
C LYS A 222 -5.52 16.53 -6.63
N ALA A 223 -6.63 15.84 -6.87
CA ALA A 223 -7.05 15.44 -8.21
C ALA A 223 -7.47 16.64 -9.05
N GLU A 224 -8.31 17.53 -8.50
CA GLU A 224 -8.78 18.75 -9.18
C GLU A 224 -7.64 19.72 -9.49
N SER A 225 -6.63 19.82 -8.62
CA SER A 225 -5.44 20.64 -8.87
C SER A 225 -4.44 20.01 -9.85
N GLY A 226 -4.70 18.79 -10.36
CA GLY A 226 -3.78 18.04 -11.22
C GLY A 226 -2.48 17.60 -10.54
N ARG A 227 -2.41 17.62 -9.20
CA ARG A 227 -1.25 17.14 -8.43
C ARG A 227 -1.20 15.62 -8.35
N LEU A 228 -2.36 14.98 -8.48
CA LEU A 228 -2.49 13.53 -8.52
C LEU A 228 -3.42 13.15 -9.67
N ASP A 229 -2.95 12.30 -10.58
CA ASP A 229 -3.80 11.73 -11.63
C ASP A 229 -4.18 10.30 -11.25
N THR A 230 -5.46 10.08 -10.93
CA THR A 230 -5.98 8.76 -10.55
C THR A 230 -6.33 7.89 -11.76
N ASN A 231 -6.46 8.48 -12.95
CA ASN A 231 -6.86 7.79 -14.17
C ASN A 231 -5.75 6.92 -14.76
N VAL A 232 -4.49 7.15 -14.35
CA VAL A 232 -3.32 6.36 -14.79
C VAL A 232 -3.43 4.87 -14.48
N SER A 233 -4.29 4.50 -13.53
CA SER A 233 -4.53 3.11 -13.12
C SER A 233 -5.64 2.41 -13.90
N VAL A 234 -6.36 3.10 -14.80
CA VAL A 234 -7.47 2.53 -15.57
C VAL A 234 -6.93 1.60 -16.66
N ALA A 235 -7.47 0.40 -16.74
CA ALA A 235 -7.11 -0.61 -17.75
C ALA A 235 -8.30 -1.07 -18.60
N ALA A 236 -9.53 -0.85 -18.15
CA ALA A 236 -10.73 -1.14 -18.92
C ALA A 236 -11.90 -0.24 -18.55
N ILE A 237 -12.85 -0.16 -19.46
CA ILE A 237 -14.13 0.53 -19.29
C ILE A 237 -15.28 -0.44 -19.55
N SER A 238 -16.43 -0.17 -18.95
CA SER A 238 -17.63 -0.98 -19.16
C SER A 238 -18.91 -0.19 -18.92
N GLY A 239 -20.02 -0.62 -19.50
CA GLY A 239 -21.37 -0.27 -19.08
C GLY A 239 -21.80 -1.14 -17.88
N LEU A 240 -23.04 -0.98 -17.43
CA LEU A 240 -23.56 -1.81 -16.33
C LEU A 240 -23.66 -3.29 -16.74
N GLU A 241 -23.93 -3.55 -18.02
CA GLU A 241 -24.08 -4.90 -18.57
C GLU A 241 -22.78 -5.71 -18.55
N GLY A 242 -21.62 -5.05 -18.72
CA GLY A 242 -20.31 -5.71 -18.64
C GLY A 242 -19.70 -5.77 -17.24
N ALA A 243 -20.36 -5.21 -16.22
CA ALA A 243 -19.84 -5.18 -14.85
C ALA A 243 -19.59 -6.59 -14.26
N THR A 244 -20.43 -7.57 -14.57
CA THR A 244 -20.25 -8.96 -14.10
C THR A 244 -18.99 -9.59 -14.71
N GLU A 245 -18.73 -9.32 -16.00
CA GLU A 245 -17.50 -9.75 -16.65
C GLU A 245 -16.28 -9.04 -16.06
N GLY A 246 -16.42 -7.73 -15.77
CA GLY A 246 -15.41 -6.95 -15.07
C GLY A 246 -15.03 -7.56 -13.71
N ILE A 247 -16.01 -7.95 -12.88
CA ILE A 247 -15.76 -8.62 -11.60
C ILE A 247 -14.98 -9.92 -11.81
N ARG A 248 -15.40 -10.76 -12.76
CA ARG A 248 -14.68 -12.01 -13.09
C ARG A 248 -13.26 -11.74 -13.60
N ALA A 249 -13.05 -10.66 -14.34
CA ALA A 249 -11.73 -10.27 -14.82
C ALA A 249 -10.79 -9.87 -13.66
N VAL A 250 -11.31 -9.20 -12.64
CA VAL A 250 -10.59 -8.88 -11.41
C VAL A 250 -10.27 -10.16 -10.62
N GLU A 251 -11.25 -11.04 -10.41
CA GLU A 251 -11.07 -12.32 -9.68
C GLU A 251 -10.00 -13.21 -10.34
N SER A 252 -10.05 -13.33 -11.67
CA SER A 252 -9.09 -14.09 -12.46
C SER A 252 -7.75 -13.38 -12.69
N ARG A 253 -7.61 -12.13 -12.22
CA ARG A 253 -6.42 -11.27 -12.43
C ARG A 253 -6.06 -11.08 -13.90
N SER A 254 -7.04 -11.17 -14.80
CA SER A 254 -6.82 -11.10 -16.25
C SER A 254 -6.74 -9.67 -16.79
N ILE A 255 -7.22 -8.68 -16.02
CA ILE A 255 -7.03 -7.24 -16.29
C ILE A 255 -6.26 -6.63 -15.11
N ALA A 256 -5.07 -6.13 -15.40
CA ALA A 256 -4.22 -5.47 -14.42
C ALA A 256 -4.49 -3.95 -14.44
N GLY A 257 -5.40 -3.50 -13.57
CA GLY A 257 -5.80 -2.09 -13.48
C GLY A 257 -7.20 -1.93 -12.92
N LYS A 258 -7.69 -0.69 -12.88
CA LYS A 258 -9.07 -0.37 -12.56
C LYS A 258 -9.96 -0.57 -13.77
N ILE A 259 -11.18 -1.02 -13.51
CA ILE A 259 -12.26 -1.08 -14.48
C ILE A 259 -13.26 -0.01 -14.09
N ILE A 260 -13.49 0.97 -14.96
CA ILE A 260 -14.51 1.99 -14.72
C ILE A 260 -15.83 1.52 -15.33
N VAL A 261 -16.88 1.50 -14.50
CA VAL A 261 -18.24 1.19 -14.93
C VAL A 261 -18.99 2.51 -15.13
N TYR A 262 -19.53 2.72 -16.32
CA TYR A 262 -20.34 3.87 -16.72
C TYR A 262 -21.80 3.44 -16.87
N PRO A 263 -22.64 3.55 -15.82
CA PRO A 263 -24.02 3.03 -15.87
C PRO A 263 -24.89 3.65 -16.97
N ARG A 264 -24.52 4.84 -17.46
CA ARG A 264 -25.23 5.55 -18.53
C ARG A 264 -24.87 5.03 -19.92
N CYS A 265 -23.70 4.41 -20.11
CA CYS A 265 -23.26 3.87 -21.39
C CYS A 265 -23.87 2.48 -21.63
N ARG A 266 -25.19 2.44 -21.88
CA ARG A 266 -25.94 1.19 -22.07
C ARG A 266 -25.41 0.42 -23.29
N GLY A 267 -25.26 -0.89 -23.13
CA GLY A 267 -24.75 -1.76 -24.20
C GLY A 267 -23.23 -1.75 -24.37
N LEU A 268 -22.50 -0.94 -23.59
CA LEU A 268 -21.05 -1.03 -23.51
C LEU A 268 -20.66 -2.30 -22.75
N GLY A 269 -20.13 -3.29 -23.47
CA GLY A 269 -19.50 -4.48 -22.86
C GLY A 269 -18.21 -4.13 -22.10
N LEU A 270 -17.50 -5.13 -21.58
CA LEU A 270 -16.16 -4.91 -21.04
C LEU A 270 -15.17 -4.65 -22.19
N VAL A 271 -14.49 -3.52 -22.17
CA VAL A 271 -13.50 -3.13 -23.19
C VAL A 271 -12.21 -2.71 -22.53
N ARG A 272 -11.12 -3.39 -22.86
CA ARG A 272 -9.78 -3.03 -22.39
C ARG A 272 -9.26 -1.81 -23.15
N LEU A 273 -8.45 -0.98 -22.51
CA LEU A 273 -7.88 0.20 -23.17
C LEU A 273 -7.06 -0.17 -24.42
N GLU A 274 -6.38 -1.32 -24.38
CA GLU A 274 -5.59 -1.86 -25.51
C GLU A 274 -6.43 -2.26 -26.73
N GLU A 275 -7.74 -2.43 -26.57
CA GLU A 275 -8.69 -2.81 -27.64
C GLU A 275 -9.46 -1.60 -28.20
N LEU A 276 -9.28 -0.41 -27.62
CA LEU A 276 -10.04 0.78 -28.01
C LEU A 276 -9.76 1.18 -29.45
N ASN A 277 -8.54 1.02 -29.92
CA ASN A 277 -8.17 1.33 -31.31
C ASN A 277 -8.98 0.55 -32.35
N VAL A 278 -9.51 -0.62 -32.00
CA VAL A 278 -10.35 -1.46 -32.88
C VAL A 278 -11.84 -1.24 -32.59
N LYS A 279 -12.24 -1.19 -31.31
CA LYS A 279 -13.65 -1.17 -30.91
C LYS A 279 -14.25 0.23 -30.89
N MET A 280 -13.47 1.25 -30.51
CA MET A 280 -13.90 2.64 -30.35
C MET A 280 -12.74 3.60 -30.73
N PRO A 281 -12.37 3.69 -32.03
CA PRO A 281 -11.21 4.46 -32.47
C PRO A 281 -11.25 5.93 -32.03
N GLU A 282 -12.44 6.57 -32.03
CA GLU A 282 -12.61 7.96 -31.62
C GLU A 282 -12.24 8.18 -30.14
N VAL A 283 -12.53 7.20 -29.28
CA VAL A 283 -12.14 7.23 -27.85
C VAL A 283 -10.63 6.97 -27.73
N SER A 284 -10.09 6.04 -28.52
CA SER A 284 -8.67 5.69 -28.51
C SER A 284 -7.76 6.87 -28.86
N GLU A 285 -8.17 7.72 -29.81
CA GLU A 285 -7.41 8.91 -30.21
C GLU A 285 -7.32 9.96 -29.10
N CYS A 286 -8.28 9.94 -28.16
CA CYS A 286 -8.31 10.87 -27.03
C CYS A 286 -7.43 10.42 -25.84
N LEU A 287 -6.85 9.22 -25.87
CA LEU A 287 -5.97 8.72 -24.80
C LEU A 287 -4.68 9.53 -24.74
N ASN A 288 -4.17 9.74 -23.52
CA ASN A 288 -2.89 10.42 -23.31
C ASN A 288 -1.79 9.36 -23.18
N ASN A 289 -1.03 9.13 -24.25
CA ASN A 289 -0.01 8.07 -24.30
C ASN A 289 -0.58 6.67 -23.92
N GLY A 290 -1.81 6.40 -24.35
CA GLY A 290 -2.53 5.16 -24.03
C GLY A 290 -3.19 5.12 -22.65
N LEU A 291 -3.08 6.20 -21.85
CA LEU A 291 -3.73 6.32 -20.54
C LEU A 291 -5.10 6.98 -20.67
N TRP A 292 -6.03 6.52 -19.83
CA TRP A 292 -7.35 7.12 -19.69
C TRP A 292 -7.25 8.56 -19.16
N ASN A 293 -8.15 9.43 -19.61
CA ASN A 293 -8.20 10.82 -19.18
C ASN A 293 -9.61 11.41 -19.42
N ASN A 294 -9.81 12.66 -18.99
CA ASN A 294 -11.10 13.36 -19.11
C ASN A 294 -11.58 13.55 -20.56
N ALA A 295 -10.67 13.68 -21.53
CA ALA A 295 -11.04 13.82 -22.95
C ALA A 295 -11.59 12.49 -23.50
N ALA A 296 -10.93 11.36 -23.21
CA ALA A 296 -11.42 10.04 -23.58
C ALA A 296 -12.77 9.72 -22.91
N GLU A 297 -12.91 10.05 -21.63
CA GLU A 297 -14.18 9.90 -20.90
C GLU A 297 -15.30 10.74 -21.51
N LYS A 298 -15.04 12.00 -21.83
CA LYS A 298 -16.02 12.89 -22.47
C LYS A 298 -16.48 12.32 -23.81
N THR A 299 -15.55 11.92 -24.68
CA THR A 299 -15.85 11.33 -25.98
C THR A 299 -16.68 10.05 -25.83
N LEU A 300 -16.31 9.16 -24.89
CA LEU A 300 -17.08 7.96 -24.59
C LEU A 300 -18.51 8.30 -24.19
N VAL A 301 -18.69 9.21 -23.24
CA VAL A 301 -20.03 9.55 -22.73
C VAL A 301 -20.88 10.21 -23.83
N GLU A 302 -20.31 11.07 -24.68
CA GLU A 302 -21.01 11.70 -25.80
C GLU A 302 -21.47 10.69 -26.86
N MET A 303 -20.66 9.67 -27.16
CA MET A 303 -21.04 8.58 -28.08
C MET A 303 -22.29 7.84 -27.61
N TYR A 304 -22.42 7.60 -26.30
CA TYR A 304 -23.56 6.87 -25.71
C TYR A 304 -24.72 7.78 -25.25
N GLN A 305 -24.57 9.10 -25.33
CA GLN A 305 -25.67 10.04 -25.13
C GLN A 305 -26.56 10.18 -26.38
N ASN A 306 -25.97 9.92 -27.56
CA ASN A 306 -26.64 10.05 -28.85
C ASN A 306 -27.17 8.70 -29.40
N SER A 307 -27.04 7.62 -28.62
CA SER A 307 -27.49 6.24 -28.93
C SER A 307 -28.72 5.86 -28.12
#